data_AF-A0A1H1FDN0-F1
#
_entry.id   AF-A0A1H1FDN0-F1
#
_cell.length_a   1.000
_cell.length_b   1.000
_cell.length_c   1.000
_cell.angle_alpha   90.00
_cell.angle_beta   90.00
_cell.angle_gamma   90.00
#
_symmetry.space_group_name_H-M   'P 1'
#
loop_
_entity.id
_entity.type
_entity.pdbx_description
1 polymer ?
#
loop_
_entity_poly.entity_id
_entity_poly.type
_entity_poly.pdbx_seq_one_letter_code
_entity_poly.pdbx_strand_id
1 'polypeptide(L)'
;MSPTCPDTILTIKGNAMSDAIGRDELRSFIERIENLEAEKASIAGDVREVYAEAKGRGFDPKIMRQVVALRKKDAGERREQEEILALYLEALGMLSDTPLGKAAVAREFGAHA
;
A
#
# COMPACT_ATOMS: atom_id res chain seq x y z
N MET A 1 29.46 -32.33 44.83
CA MET A 1 30.54 -32.33 43.82
C MET A 1 30.00 -32.96 42.55
N SER A 2 29.93 -32.17 41.49
CA SER A 2 29.44 -32.51 40.15
C SER A 2 30.38 -33.43 39.38
N PRO A 3 29.85 -34.24 38.46
CA PRO A 3 30.50 -34.52 37.19
C PRO A 3 29.67 -33.89 36.07
N THR A 4 30.07 -32.70 35.63
CA THR A 4 29.66 -32.13 34.35
C THR A 4 30.44 -32.85 33.25
N CYS A 5 29.78 -33.52 32.32
CA CYS A 5 30.41 -33.93 31.08
C CYS A 5 30.78 -32.66 30.29
N PRO A 6 32.06 -32.42 29.95
CA PRO A 6 32.40 -31.48 28.88
C PRO A 6 32.19 -32.16 27.53
N ASP A 7 32.15 -31.36 26.47
CA ASP A 7 32.07 -31.76 25.06
C ASP A 7 30.65 -31.80 24.47
N THR A 8 29.92 -30.70 24.65
CA THR A 8 29.16 -30.13 23.52
C THR A 8 30.07 -29.17 22.74
N ILE A 9 31.21 -29.66 22.23
CA ILE A 9 31.92 -28.95 21.17
C ILE A 9 31.13 -29.23 19.89
N LEU A 10 30.31 -28.25 19.53
CA LEU A 10 30.15 -27.78 18.16
C LEU A 10 30.41 -28.87 17.11
N THR A 11 29.38 -29.66 16.78
CA THR A 11 29.30 -30.27 15.45
C THR A 11 29.03 -29.14 14.44
N ILE A 12 30.06 -28.32 14.19
CA ILE A 12 30.23 -27.63 12.92
C ILE A 12 30.77 -28.70 11.96
N LYS A 13 29.88 -29.56 11.50
CA LYS A 13 29.98 -30.19 10.18
C LYS A 13 28.82 -29.58 9.40
N GLY A 14 28.99 -28.36 8.90
CA GLY A 14 29.68 -28.20 7.63
C GLY A 14 28.68 -28.55 6.52
N ASN A 15 27.84 -27.59 6.17
CA ASN A 15 27.25 -27.56 4.85
C ASN A 15 27.78 -26.33 4.11
N ALA A 16 29.08 -26.35 3.82
CA ALA A 16 29.73 -25.31 3.06
C ALA A 16 29.09 -25.11 1.66
N MET A 17 28.40 -26.13 1.13
CA MET A 17 27.59 -25.99 -0.08
C MET A 17 26.27 -25.24 0.16
N SER A 18 25.51 -25.48 1.25
CA SER A 18 24.32 -24.64 1.52
C SER A 18 24.69 -23.22 1.91
N ASP A 19 25.81 -23.03 2.60
CA ASP A 19 26.29 -21.68 2.95
C ASP A 19 26.74 -20.94 1.69
N ALA A 20 27.39 -21.62 0.73
CA ALA A 20 27.72 -21.03 -0.56
C ALA A 20 26.47 -20.74 -1.41
N ILE A 21 25.53 -21.68 -1.51
CA ILE A 21 24.26 -21.51 -2.23
C ILE A 21 23.44 -20.36 -1.62
N GLY A 22 23.34 -20.29 -0.30
CA GLY A 22 22.64 -19.21 0.40
C GLY A 22 23.33 -17.85 0.26
N ARG A 23 24.66 -17.81 0.15
CA ARG A 23 25.42 -16.58 -0.11
C ARG A 23 25.25 -16.08 -1.55
N ASP A 24 25.26 -16.97 -2.53
CA ASP A 24 25.08 -16.59 -3.94
C ASP A 24 23.62 -16.20 -4.23
N GLU A 25 22.65 -16.88 -3.61
CA GLU A 25 21.23 -16.50 -3.68
C GLU A 25 20.98 -15.13 -3.02
N LEU A 26 21.56 -14.88 -1.84
CA LEU A 26 21.48 -13.58 -1.18
C LEU A 26 22.12 -12.46 -2.03
N ARG A 27 23.28 -12.73 -2.66
CA ARG A 27 23.92 -11.76 -3.57
C ARG A 27 23.00 -11.44 -4.76
N SER A 28 22.39 -12.45 -5.37
CA SER A 28 21.44 -12.26 -6.48
C SER A 28 20.22 -11.42 -6.09
N PHE A 29 19.66 -11.64 -4.89
CA PHE A 29 18.57 -10.80 -4.39
C PHE A 29 19.02 -9.35 -4.17
N ILE A 30 20.18 -9.13 -3.56
CA ILE A 30 20.72 -7.80 -3.30
C ILE A 30 20.95 -7.04 -4.62
N GLU A 31 21.64 -7.65 -5.59
CA GLU A 31 21.91 -7.03 -6.90
C GLU A 31 20.61 -6.65 -7.62
N ARG A 32 19.59 -7.52 -7.58
CA ARG A 32 18.27 -7.20 -8.16
C ARG A 32 17.58 -6.05 -7.44
N ILE A 33 17.65 -5.99 -6.11
CA ILE A 33 17.06 -4.90 -5.32
C ILE A 33 17.77 -3.58 -5.60
N GLU A 34 19.11 -3.59 -5.67
CA GLU A 34 19.91 -2.39 -5.96
C GLU A 34 19.58 -1.82 -7.34
N ASN A 35 19.44 -2.67 -8.36
CA ASN A 35 19.00 -2.25 -9.69
C ASN A 35 17.59 -1.64 -9.65
N LEU A 36 16.64 -2.27 -8.95
CA LEU A 36 15.27 -1.76 -8.81
C LEU A 36 15.22 -0.43 -8.04
N GLU A 37 16.03 -0.25 -7.00
CA GLU A 37 16.11 1.02 -6.26
C GLU A 37 16.76 2.13 -7.12
N ALA A 38 17.74 1.80 -7.96
CA ALA A 38 18.31 2.74 -8.93
C ALA A 38 17.28 3.18 -9.99
N GLU A 39 16.53 2.24 -10.56
CA GLU A 39 15.44 2.53 -11.51
C GLU A 39 14.35 3.40 -10.87
N LYS A 40 13.92 3.04 -9.66
CA LYS A 40 12.94 3.82 -8.88
C LYS A 40 13.44 5.23 -8.58
N ALA A 41 14.73 5.41 -8.30
CA ALA A 41 15.32 6.73 -8.11
C ALA A 41 15.30 7.55 -9.41
N SER A 42 15.61 6.93 -10.55
CA SER A 42 15.51 7.57 -11.86
C SER A 42 14.08 8.03 -12.15
N ILE A 43 13.11 7.13 -12.01
CA ILE A 43 11.68 7.42 -12.22
C ILE A 43 11.20 8.51 -11.27
N ALA A 44 11.64 8.50 -10.01
CA ALA A 44 11.31 9.54 -9.05
C ALA A 44 11.89 10.90 -9.45
N GLY A 45 13.06 10.92 -10.12
CA GLY A 45 13.64 12.09 -10.77
C GLY A 45 12.71 12.64 -11.86
N ASP A 46 12.36 11.80 -12.83
CA ASP A 46 11.49 12.17 -13.96
C ASP A 46 10.15 12.73 -13.48
N VAL A 47 9.53 12.10 -12.47
CA VAL A 47 8.27 12.58 -11.87
C VAL A 47 8.43 13.98 -11.27
N ARG A 48 9.58 14.29 -10.64
CA ARG A 48 9.85 15.62 -10.10
C ARG A 48 10.00 16.67 -11.20
N GLU A 49 10.65 16.31 -12.31
CA GLU A 49 10.79 17.19 -13.47
C GLU A 49 9.43 17.55 -14.08
N VAL A 50 8.52 16.57 -14.23
CA VAL A 50 7.15 16.82 -14.71
C VAL A 50 6.40 17.79 -13.78
N TYR A 51 6.51 17.62 -12.47
CA TYR A 51 5.90 18.56 -11.52
C TYR A 51 6.53 19.97 -11.57
N ALA A 52 7.84 20.05 -11.81
CA ALA A 52 8.54 21.33 -11.95
C ALA A 52 8.14 22.05 -13.24
N GLU A 53 8.02 21.32 -14.35
CA GLU A 53 7.51 21.83 -15.63
C GLU A 53 6.07 22.33 -15.50
N ALA A 54 5.20 21.54 -14.86
CA ALA A 54 3.82 21.95 -14.61
C ALA A 54 3.75 23.25 -13.79
N LYS A 55 4.63 23.41 -12.79
CA LYS A 55 4.76 24.64 -12.01
C LYS A 55 5.17 25.84 -12.88
N GLY A 56 6.13 25.65 -13.80
CA GLY A 56 6.55 26.68 -14.75
C GLY A 56 5.43 27.12 -15.71
N ARG A 57 4.49 26.22 -15.99
CA ARG A 57 3.28 26.48 -16.80
C ARG A 57 2.11 27.08 -16.00
N GLY A 58 2.28 27.29 -14.68
CA GLY A 58 1.27 27.90 -13.82
C GLY A 58 0.32 26.93 -13.09
N PHE A 59 0.57 25.62 -13.15
CA PHE A 59 -0.19 24.64 -12.35
C PHE A 59 0.38 24.53 -10.93
N ASP A 60 -0.48 24.21 -9.94
CA ASP A 60 -0.04 23.92 -8.57
C ASP A 60 0.31 22.43 -8.39
N PRO A 61 1.58 22.06 -8.16
CA PRO A 61 2.00 20.68 -7.94
C PRO A 61 1.32 20.01 -6.74
N LYS A 62 0.89 20.78 -5.72
CA LYS A 62 0.21 20.24 -4.53
C LYS A 62 -1.16 19.70 -4.92
N ILE A 63 -1.94 20.47 -5.66
CA ILE A 63 -3.26 20.06 -6.14
C ILE A 63 -3.12 18.90 -7.12
N MET A 64 -2.13 18.92 -8.01
CA MET A 64 -1.88 17.81 -8.92
C MET A 64 -1.58 16.49 -8.18
N ARG A 65 -0.79 16.52 -7.10
CA ARG A 65 -0.53 15.33 -6.27
C ARG A 65 -1.80 14.81 -5.60
N GLN A 66 -2.66 15.70 -5.12
CA GLN A 66 -3.97 15.31 -4.57
C GLN A 66 -4.83 14.63 -5.63
N VAL A 67 -4.89 15.17 -6.86
CA VAL A 67 -5.63 14.57 -7.97
C VAL A 67 -5.08 13.19 -8.33
N VAL A 68 -3.75 13.02 -8.40
CA VAL A 68 -3.13 11.71 -8.65
C VAL A 68 -3.46 10.73 -7.52
N ALA A 69 -3.39 11.14 -6.26
CA ALA A 69 -3.75 10.29 -5.12
C ALA A 69 -5.23 9.88 -5.16
N LEU A 70 -6.13 10.81 -5.47
CA LEU A 70 -7.57 10.52 -5.64
C LEU A 70 -7.83 9.56 -6.80
N ARG A 71 -7.09 9.69 -7.91
CA ARG A 71 -7.18 8.78 -9.07
C ARG A 71 -6.55 7.42 -8.82
N LYS A 72 -5.60 7.34 -7.89
CA LYS A 72 -4.94 6.09 -7.50
C LYS A 72 -5.77 5.28 -6.51
N LYS A 73 -6.72 5.90 -5.80
CA LYS A 73 -7.73 5.18 -5.03
C LYS A 73 -8.57 4.34 -5.99
N ASP A 74 -8.40 3.03 -5.90
CA ASP A 74 -9.00 2.07 -6.80
C ASP A 74 -10.54 2.07 -6.66
N ALA A 75 -11.24 1.78 -7.76
CA ALA A 75 -12.70 1.76 -7.76
C ALA A 75 -13.27 0.66 -6.84
N GLY A 76 -12.51 -0.42 -6.59
CA GLY A 76 -12.88 -1.47 -5.64
C GLY A 76 -12.76 -1.00 -4.19
N GLU A 77 -11.63 -0.39 -3.82
CA GLU A 77 -11.39 0.11 -2.47
C GLU A 77 -12.40 1.23 -2.09
N ARG A 78 -12.84 2.04 -3.06
CA ARG A 78 -13.95 2.99 -2.85
C ARG A 78 -15.28 2.30 -2.56
N ARG A 79 -15.63 1.23 -3.28
CA ARG A 79 -16.89 0.50 -3.05
C ARG A 79 -16.88 -0.19 -1.69
N GLU A 80 -15.80 -0.86 -1.33
CA GLU A 80 -15.68 -1.53 -0.03
C GLU A 80 -15.73 -0.52 1.12
N GLN A 81 -15.05 0.63 1.00
CA GLN A 81 -15.14 1.70 1.99
C GLN A 81 -16.53 2.32 2.06
N GLU A 82 -17.20 2.53 0.92
CA GLU A 82 -18.58 3.04 0.85
C GLU A 82 -19.58 2.08 1.50
N GLU A 83 -19.42 0.76 1.30
CA GLU A 83 -20.27 -0.27 1.92
C GLU A 83 -20.07 -0.34 3.45
N ILE A 84 -18.82 -0.30 3.92
CA ILE A 84 -18.51 -0.28 5.36
C ILE A 84 -19.00 1.02 6.01
N LEU A 85 -18.84 2.15 5.33
CA LEU A 85 -19.34 3.44 5.78
C LEU A 85 -20.87 3.44 5.88
N ALA A 86 -21.56 2.86 4.89
CA ALA A 86 -23.02 2.74 4.90
C ALA A 86 -23.50 1.94 6.12
N LEU A 87 -22.85 0.80 6.42
CA LEU A 87 -23.16 0.00 7.60
C LEU A 87 -22.98 0.78 8.92
N TYR A 88 -21.92 1.57 9.04
CA TYR A 88 -21.71 2.39 10.24
C TYR A 88 -22.69 3.57 10.35
N LEU A 89 -23.03 4.21 9.23
CA LEU A 89 -24.00 5.30 9.21
C LEU A 89 -25.42 4.81 9.49
N GLU A 90 -25.77 3.60 9.03
CA GLU A 90 -27.00 2.91 9.40
C GLU A 90 -27.04 2.61 10.91
N ALA A 91 -25.96 2.04 11.45
CA ALA A 91 -25.84 1.74 12.89
C ALA A 91 -25.92 3.00 13.78
N LEU A 92 -25.49 4.16 13.27
CA LEU A 92 -25.56 5.44 13.96
C LEU A 92 -26.85 6.22 13.68
N GLY A 93 -27.76 5.71 12.82
CA GLY A 93 -29.03 6.37 12.48
C GLY A 93 -28.88 7.64 11.64
N MET A 94 -27.76 7.83 10.95
CA MET A 94 -27.40 9.07 10.24
C MET A 94 -27.74 9.06 8.73
N LEU A 95 -28.46 8.04 8.25
CA LEU A 95 -28.70 7.83 6.81
C LEU A 95 -29.61 8.91 6.17
N SER A 96 -30.46 9.59 6.94
CA SER A 96 -31.48 10.54 6.45
C SER A 96 -30.92 11.82 5.80
N ASP A 97 -29.68 12.22 6.11
CA ASP A 97 -29.13 13.51 5.65
C ASP A 97 -28.22 13.40 4.43
N THR A 98 -27.87 12.19 4.00
CA THR A 98 -27.04 11.98 2.81
C THR A 98 -27.86 12.12 1.52
N PRO A 99 -27.27 12.61 0.40
CA PRO A 99 -27.97 12.71 -0.89
C PRO A 99 -28.57 11.38 -1.38
N LEU A 100 -27.92 10.26 -1.03
CA LEU A 100 -28.37 8.92 -1.40
C LEU A 100 -29.47 8.40 -0.47
N GLY A 101 -29.38 8.67 0.84
CA GLY A 101 -30.42 8.32 1.81
C GLY A 101 -31.73 9.08 1.57
N LYS A 102 -31.66 10.36 1.21
CA LYS A 102 -32.84 11.13 0.75
C LYS A 102 -33.49 10.50 -0.49
N ALA A 103 -32.69 9.98 -1.41
CA ALA A 103 -33.19 9.31 -2.63
C ALA A 103 -33.75 7.89 -2.38
N ALA A 104 -33.31 7.19 -1.34
CA ALA A 104 -33.88 5.91 -0.91
C ALA A 104 -35.21 6.13 -0.17
N VAL A 105 -35.23 7.05 0.80
CA VAL A 105 -36.45 7.46 1.53
C VAL A 105 -37.51 8.01 0.56
N ALA A 106 -37.12 8.84 -0.42
CA ALA A 106 -38.07 9.36 -1.41
C ALA A 106 -38.72 8.27 -2.30
N ARG A 107 -38.09 7.10 -2.47
CA ARG A 107 -38.67 5.97 -3.22
C ARG A 107 -39.62 5.14 -2.36
N GLU A 108 -39.30 4.94 -1.08
CA GLU A 108 -40.16 4.19 -0.16
C GLU A 108 -41.42 4.97 0.24
N PHE A 109 -41.30 6.27 0.49
CA PHE A 109 -42.44 7.12 0.89
C PHE A 109 -43.23 7.71 -0.28
N GLY A 110 -42.73 7.61 -1.53
CA GLY A 110 -43.39 8.08 -2.74
C GLY A 110 -44.25 7.04 -3.48
N ALA A 111 -44.22 5.77 -3.06
CA ALA A 111 -44.92 4.66 -3.74
C ALA A 111 -46.32 4.34 -3.17
N HIS A 112 -46.82 5.17 -2.24
CA HIS A 112 -48.11 4.95 -1.55
C HIS A 112 -49.14 6.08 -1.72
N ALA A 113 -49.09 6.83 -2.81
CA ALA A 113 -50.14 7.78 -3.20
C ALA A 113 -50.94 7.25 -4.41
#